data_AF-W8YJ72-F1
#
_entry.id   AF-W8YJ72-F1
#
_cell.length_a   1.000
_cell.length_b   1.000
_cell.length_c   1.000
_cell.angle_alpha   90.00
_cell.angle_beta   90.00
_cell.angle_gamma   90.00
#
_symmetry.space_group_name_H-M   'P 1'
#
loop_
_entity.id
_entity.type
_entity.pdbx_description
1 polymer ?
#
loop_
_entity_poly.entity_id
_entity_poly.type
_entity_poly.pdbx_seq_one_letter_code
_entity_poly.pdbx_strand_id
1 'polypeptide(L)'
;MTNNHKPALLTDEQMKAFIRDGVLLLQTDFPQEFHDGLVSQLNEVYNEEGNPGNNILPRIRDLQKVFDHPVVTGALTSVLGPDYLLHTHRHGHFNASPQPGGWHKDSYWGYDRMRNHHPGGR
;
A
#
# COMPACT_ATOMS: atom_id res chain seq x y z
N MET A 1 -20.62 4.00 0.58
CA MET A 1 -21.07 2.60 0.76
C MET A 1 -20.01 1.93 1.61
N THR A 2 -20.25 1.78 2.91
CA THR A 2 -19.28 1.18 3.84
C THR A 2 -19.39 -0.34 3.72
N ASN A 3 -18.41 -0.97 3.08
CA ASN A 3 -18.30 -2.42 3.06
C ASN A 3 -18.11 -2.92 4.50
N ASN A 4 -19.12 -3.59 5.02
CA ASN A 4 -19.26 -3.96 6.43
C ASN A 4 -18.49 -5.23 6.81
N HIS A 5 -17.27 -5.40 6.29
CA HIS A 5 -16.41 -6.49 6.73
C HIS A 5 -15.58 -6.02 7.93
N LYS A 6 -15.72 -6.72 9.07
CA LYS A 6 -14.90 -6.45 10.25
C LYS A 6 -13.41 -6.58 9.88
N PRO A 7 -12.57 -5.56 10.17
CA PRO A 7 -11.14 -5.64 9.91
C PRO A 7 -10.51 -6.83 10.66
N ALA A 8 -9.64 -7.58 9.99
CA ALA A 8 -8.86 -8.64 10.60
C ALA A 8 -7.54 -8.06 11.13
N LEU A 9 -7.55 -7.65 12.41
CA LEU A 9 -6.40 -7.01 13.06
C LEU A 9 -5.19 -7.94 13.14
N LEU A 10 -3.99 -7.34 13.16
CA LEU A 10 -2.74 -8.07 13.35
C LEU A 10 -2.71 -8.77 14.71
N THR A 11 -2.17 -9.98 14.71
CA THR A 11 -1.77 -10.66 15.95
C THR A 11 -0.52 -10.01 16.55
N ASP A 12 -0.27 -10.25 17.84
CA ASP A 12 0.94 -9.77 18.51
C ASP A 12 2.23 -10.20 17.81
N GLU A 13 2.28 -11.43 17.28
CA GLU A 13 3.45 -11.93 16.56
C GLU A 13 3.66 -11.21 15.22
N GLN A 14 2.58 -10.92 14.49
CA GLN A 14 2.67 -10.12 13.27
C GLN A 14 3.10 -8.68 13.57
N MET A 15 2.60 -8.08 14.66
CA MET A 15 3.01 -6.74 15.08
C MET A 15 4.49 -6.70 15.49
N LYS A 16 4.96 -7.69 16.25
CA LYS A 16 6.39 -7.83 16.60
C LYS A 16 7.26 -7.98 15.35
N ALA A 17 6.85 -8.80 14.39
CA ALA A 17 7.57 -8.98 13.13
C ALA A 17 7.65 -7.66 12.36
N PHE A 18 6.54 -6.93 12.23
CA PHE A 18 6.53 -5.62 11.58
C PHE A 18 7.47 -4.62 12.26
N ILE A 19 7.46 -4.53 13.60
CA ILE A 19 8.34 -3.63 14.35
C ILE A 19 9.82 -4.01 14.18
N ARG A 20 10.14 -5.30 14.20
CA ARG A 20 11.51 -5.81 14.09
C ARG A 20 12.07 -5.65 12.68
N ASP A 21 11.28 -6.01 11.67
CA ASP A 21 11.75 -6.19 10.30
C ASP A 21 11.42 -4.98 9.40
N GLY A 22 10.52 -4.09 9.85
CA GLY A 22 10.04 -2.93 9.09
C GLY A 22 9.10 -3.28 7.93
N VAL A 23 8.76 -4.57 7.76
CA VAL A 23 7.89 -5.09 6.70
C VAL A 23 7.08 -6.28 7.20
N LEU A 24 5.88 -6.45 6.64
CA LEU A 24 5.02 -7.60 6.92
C LEU A 24 4.37 -8.09 5.63
N LEU A 25 4.44 -9.40 5.39
CA LEU A 25 3.77 -10.06 4.27
C LEU A 25 2.37 -10.51 4.73
N LEU A 26 1.35 -10.16 3.95
CA LEU A 26 -0.05 -10.48 4.23
C LEU A 26 -0.59 -11.40 3.15
N GLN A 27 -1.29 -12.46 3.56
CA GLN A 27 -1.97 -13.37 2.65
C GLN A 27 -3.48 -13.08 2.66
N THR A 28 -4.02 -12.77 1.48
CA THR A 28 -5.46 -12.61 1.25
C THR A 28 -6.07 -13.90 0.68
N ASP A 29 -7.39 -13.99 0.66
CA ASP A 29 -8.15 -15.12 0.11
C ASP A 29 -8.75 -14.85 -1.28
N PHE A 30 -8.28 -13.78 -1.95
CA PHE A 30 -8.66 -13.51 -3.34
C PHE A 30 -8.39 -14.74 -4.23
N PRO A 31 -9.34 -15.10 -5.10
CA PRO A 31 -9.17 -16.23 -6.00
C PRO A 31 -8.20 -15.87 -7.15
N GLN A 32 -7.60 -16.87 -7.79
CA GLN A 32 -6.64 -16.66 -8.89
C GLN A 32 -7.23 -15.80 -10.00
N GLU A 33 -8.51 -16.00 -10.32
CA GLU A 33 -9.23 -15.26 -11.36
C GLU A 33 -9.32 -13.76 -11.05
N PHE A 34 -9.35 -13.38 -9.77
CA PHE A 34 -9.28 -11.97 -9.37
C PHE A 34 -7.91 -11.37 -9.68
N HIS A 35 -6.84 -12.10 -9.35
CA HIS A 35 -5.47 -11.67 -9.63
C HIS A 35 -5.23 -11.51 -11.14
N ASP A 36 -5.66 -12.52 -11.92
CA ASP A 36 -5.51 -12.51 -13.37
C ASP A 36 -6.32 -11.38 -14.02
N GLY A 37 -7.56 -11.18 -13.57
CA GLY A 37 -8.41 -10.08 -14.03
C GLY A 37 -7.84 -8.71 -13.72
N LEU A 38 -7.28 -8.52 -12.53
CA LEU A 38 -6.65 -7.26 -12.13
C LEU A 38 -5.39 -6.96 -12.96
N VAL A 39 -4.55 -7.98 -13.19
CA VAL A 39 -3.36 -7.86 -14.05
C VAL A 39 -3.76 -7.54 -15.49
N SER A 40 -4.81 -8.19 -16.02
CA SER A 40 -5.31 -7.90 -17.36
C SER A 40 -5.76 -6.43 -17.50
N GLN A 41 -6.56 -5.94 -16.54
CA GLN A 41 -7.01 -4.53 -16.53
C GLN A 41 -5.84 -3.55 -16.43
N LEU A 42 -4.84 -3.86 -15.59
CA LEU A 42 -3.61 -3.07 -15.50
C LEU A 42 -2.90 -3.01 -16.86
N ASN A 43 -2.64 -4.16 -17.47
CA ASN A 43 -1.95 -4.22 -18.76
C ASN A 43 -2.69 -3.46 -19.86
N GLU A 44 -4.02 -3.60 -19.94
CA GLU A 44 -4.86 -2.86 -20.89
C GLU A 44 -4.70 -1.35 -20.72
N VAL A 45 -4.84 -0.83 -19.48
CA VAL A 45 -4.66 0.59 -19.18
C VAL A 45 -3.27 1.08 -19.59
N TYR A 46 -2.22 0.36 -19.21
CA TYR A 46 -0.86 0.77 -19.55
C TYR A 46 -0.58 0.73 -21.06
N ASN A 47 -1.16 -0.23 -21.79
CA ASN A 47 -0.96 -0.37 -23.23
C ASN A 47 -1.75 0.69 -24.02
N GLU A 48 -2.99 1.00 -23.62
CA GLU A 48 -3.86 1.89 -24.37
C GLU A 48 -3.71 3.36 -23.96
N GLU A 49 -3.51 3.63 -22.66
CA GLU A 49 -3.51 4.99 -22.10
C GLU A 49 -2.12 5.42 -21.60
N GLY A 50 -1.19 4.49 -21.45
CA GLY A 50 0.08 4.72 -20.75
C GLY A 50 -0.08 4.73 -19.23
N ASN A 51 0.91 5.27 -18.50
CA ASN A 51 0.87 5.30 -17.04
C ASN A 51 -0.10 6.39 -16.53
N PRO A 52 -1.22 6.04 -15.84
CA PRO A 52 -2.19 7.01 -15.36
C PRO A 52 -1.72 7.79 -14.12
N GLY A 53 -0.51 7.54 -13.64
CA GLY A 53 0.08 8.14 -12.46
C GLY A 53 -0.73 7.88 -11.20
N ASN A 54 -1.02 8.92 -10.44
CA ASN A 54 -1.79 8.83 -9.19
C ASN A 54 -3.27 8.50 -9.40
N ASN A 55 -3.74 8.49 -10.65
CA ASN A 55 -5.11 8.16 -11.02
C ASN A 55 -5.33 6.65 -11.25
N ILE A 56 -4.36 5.80 -10.91
CA ILE A 56 -4.51 4.35 -11.06
C ILE A 56 -5.71 3.78 -10.28
N LEU A 57 -5.94 4.25 -9.05
CA LEU A 57 -7.02 3.77 -8.19
C LEU A 57 -8.42 4.12 -8.74
N PRO A 58 -8.73 5.36 -9.16
CA PRO A 58 -10.00 5.65 -9.82
C PRO A 58 -10.11 5.00 -11.21
N ARG A 59 -8.98 4.72 -11.89
CA ARG A 59 -8.99 4.10 -13.22
C ARG A 59 -9.29 2.60 -13.17
N ILE A 60 -8.83 1.90 -12.13
CA ILE A 60 -8.99 0.45 -11.97
C ILE A 60 -9.76 0.19 -10.67
N ARG A 61 -11.08 0.06 -10.81
CA ARG A 61 -11.99 -0.08 -9.66
C ARG A 61 -11.66 -1.29 -8.79
N ASP A 62 -11.16 -2.36 -9.37
CA ASP A 62 -10.82 -3.59 -8.64
C ASP A 62 -9.63 -3.41 -7.69
N LEU A 63 -8.74 -2.43 -7.91
CA LEU A 63 -7.69 -2.10 -6.93
C LEU A 63 -8.28 -1.66 -5.60
N GLN A 64 -9.42 -0.96 -5.59
CA GLN A 64 -10.07 -0.56 -4.34
C GLN A 64 -10.44 -1.77 -3.48
N LYS A 65 -10.83 -2.90 -4.10
CA LYS A 65 -11.16 -4.14 -3.39
C LYS A 65 -9.98 -4.66 -2.57
N VAL A 66 -8.74 -4.49 -3.07
CA VAL A 66 -7.52 -4.88 -2.34
C VAL A 66 -7.37 -4.06 -1.05
N PHE A 67 -7.55 -2.74 -1.12
CA PHE A 67 -7.46 -1.87 0.06
C PHE A 67 -8.60 -2.11 1.05
N ASP A 68 -9.80 -2.40 0.54
CA ASP A 68 -10.99 -2.71 1.34
C ASP A 68 -10.96 -4.14 1.92
N HIS A 69 -9.99 -4.97 1.52
CA HIS A 69 -9.92 -6.35 1.98
C HIS A 69 -9.70 -6.39 3.51
N PRO A 70 -10.40 -7.25 4.27
CA PRO A 70 -10.36 -7.23 5.74
C PRO A 70 -8.97 -7.40 6.33
N VAL A 71 -8.12 -8.22 5.70
CA VAL A 71 -6.71 -8.42 6.10
C VAL A 71 -5.88 -7.14 5.88
N VAL A 72 -6.10 -6.44 4.77
CA VAL A 72 -5.35 -5.21 4.44
C VAL A 72 -5.82 -4.06 5.31
N THR A 73 -7.13 -3.83 5.39
CA THR A 73 -7.73 -2.82 6.28
C THR A 73 -7.36 -3.08 7.73
N GLY A 74 -7.40 -4.34 8.18
CA GLY A 74 -7.04 -4.71 9.55
C GLY A 74 -5.58 -4.48 9.86
N ALA A 75 -4.67 -4.83 8.95
CA ALA A 75 -3.24 -4.56 9.10
C ALA A 75 -2.94 -3.05 9.18
N LEU A 76 -3.51 -2.25 8.28
CA LEU A 76 -3.36 -0.80 8.29
C LEU A 76 -3.93 -0.19 9.58
N THR A 77 -5.12 -0.64 10.01
CA THR A 77 -5.73 -0.19 11.27
C THR A 77 -4.88 -0.53 12.48
N SER A 78 -4.27 -1.72 12.52
CA SER A 78 -3.39 -2.13 13.63
C SER A 78 -2.14 -1.27 13.74
N VAL A 79 -1.56 -0.84 12.61
CA VAL A 79 -0.31 -0.05 12.60
C VAL A 79 -0.58 1.44 12.77
N LEU A 80 -1.60 1.98 12.11
CA LEU A 80 -1.86 3.42 12.02
C LEU A 80 -2.93 3.90 13.00
N GLY A 81 -3.73 2.99 13.56
CA GLY A 81 -4.96 3.31 14.26
C GLY A 81 -6.17 3.41 13.31
N PRO A 82 -7.38 3.58 13.88
CA PRO A 82 -8.60 3.79 13.09
C PRO A 82 -8.54 5.13 12.33
N ASP A 83 -9.43 5.28 11.33
CA ASP A 83 -9.62 6.51 10.56
C ASP A 83 -8.38 7.01 9.80
N TYR A 84 -7.48 6.09 9.42
CA TYR A 84 -6.38 6.41 8.52
C TYR A 84 -6.91 6.82 7.14
N LEU A 85 -6.13 7.66 6.45
CA LEU A 85 -6.46 8.12 5.10
C LEU A 85 -5.44 7.61 4.10
N LEU A 86 -5.91 7.11 2.96
CA LEU A 86 -5.05 6.75 1.85
C LEU A 86 -4.48 8.02 1.21
N HIS A 87 -3.15 8.15 1.21
CA HIS A 87 -2.47 9.30 0.63
C HIS A 87 -2.71 9.38 -0.90
N THR A 88 -2.72 10.59 -1.45
CA THR A 88 -3.02 10.83 -2.88
C THR A 88 -1.91 10.37 -3.82
N HIS A 89 -0.69 10.22 -3.31
CA HIS A 89 0.44 9.67 -4.04
C HIS A 89 0.39 8.14 -4.05
N ARG A 90 0.05 7.57 -5.21
CA ARG A 90 -0.19 6.14 -5.43
C ARG A 90 0.20 5.75 -6.85
N HIS A 91 1.34 6.26 -7.28
CA HIS A 91 1.86 6.09 -8.63
C HIS A 91 2.17 4.62 -8.89
N GLY A 92 1.59 4.05 -9.94
CA GLY A 92 1.98 2.72 -10.40
C GLY A 92 3.37 2.77 -11.01
N HIS A 93 4.33 2.05 -10.43
CA HIS A 93 5.68 1.97 -10.95
C HIS A 93 5.76 0.83 -11.99
N PHE A 94 5.78 1.19 -13.27
CA PHE A 94 6.17 0.27 -14.33
C PHE A 94 7.66 0.44 -14.60
N ASN A 95 8.46 -0.56 -14.24
CA ASN A 95 9.89 -0.51 -14.54
C ASN A 95 10.14 -1.00 -15.97
N ALA A 96 10.14 -0.07 -16.93
CA ALA A 96 10.52 -0.35 -18.32
C ALA A 96 12.05 -0.51 -18.48
N SER A 97 12.82 -0.18 -17.45
CA SER A 97 14.27 -0.29 -17.43
C SER A 97 14.71 -1.59 -16.74
N PRO A 98 15.72 -2.30 -17.28
CA PRO A 98 16.34 -3.42 -16.56
C PRO A 98 17.19 -2.95 -15.36
N GLN A 99 17.39 -1.65 -15.19
CA GLN A 99 18.15 -1.12 -14.05
C GLN A 99 17.26 -1.11 -12.79
N PRO A 100 17.76 -1.64 -11.66
CA PRO A 100 17.06 -1.57 -10.39
C PRO A 100 16.99 -0.12 -9.89
N GLY A 101 15.90 0.22 -9.21
CA GLY A 101 15.80 1.48 -8.49
C GLY A 101 16.89 1.60 -7.43
N GLY A 102 17.46 2.80 -7.28
CA GLY A 102 18.45 3.07 -6.24
C GLY A 102 17.86 2.98 -4.83
N TRP A 103 18.72 2.76 -3.83
CA TRP A 103 18.31 2.79 -2.43
C TRP A 103 17.74 4.15 -2.04
N HIS A 104 16.52 4.16 -1.49
CA HIS A 104 15.86 5.35 -1.00
C HIS A 104 14.99 5.03 0.23
N LYS A 105 14.67 6.06 1.00
CA LYS A 105 13.58 6.03 1.98
C LYS A 105 12.42 6.82 1.41
N ASP A 106 11.25 6.22 1.38
CA ASP A 106 10.02 6.91 0.97
C ASP A 106 9.73 8.02 1.97
N SER A 107 9.98 9.26 1.57
CA SER A 107 9.64 10.44 2.35
C SER A 107 9.05 11.50 1.43
N TYR A 108 7.83 11.94 1.74
CA TYR A 108 7.13 12.96 0.98
C TYR A 108 7.90 14.30 0.92
N TRP A 109 8.73 14.56 1.94
CA TRP A 109 9.47 15.81 2.10
C TRP A 109 10.93 15.74 1.67
N GLY A 110 11.41 14.60 1.14
CA GLY A 110 12.84 14.39 0.96
C GLY A 110 13.62 14.59 2.27
N TYR A 111 14.95 14.59 2.16
CA TYR A 111 15.85 14.70 3.31
C TYR A 111 15.83 16.06 4.02
N ASP A 112 15.01 17.02 3.61
CA ASP A 112 15.07 18.42 4.06
C ASP A 112 14.61 18.66 5.49
N ARG A 113 14.10 17.63 6.19
CA ARG A 113 13.97 17.66 7.65
C ARG A 113 14.38 16.33 8.26
N MET A 114 15.67 16.21 8.62
CA MET A 114 16.03 15.38 9.76
C MET A 114 15.23 15.88 10.97
N ARG A 115 14.19 15.15 11.36
CA ARG A 115 13.63 15.30 12.71
C ARG A 115 14.65 14.70 13.66
N ASN A 116 15.58 15.52 14.15
CA ASN A 116 16.34 15.17 15.34
C ASN A 116 15.32 14.98 16.46
N HIS A 117 15.10 13.73 16.86
CA HIS A 117 14.55 13.46 18.18
C HIS A 117 15.57 13.98 19.19
N HIS A 118 15.41 15.24 19.60
CA HIS A 118 16.00 15.68 20.84
C HIS A 118 15.23 14.98 21.96
N PRO A 119 15.88 14.18 22.82
CA PRO A 119 15.28 13.82 24.10
C PRO A 119 15.16 15.14 24.87
N GLY A 120 13.95 15.68 24.94
CA GLY A 120 13.67 16.86 25.74
C GLY A 120 13.77 16.48 27.22
N GLY A 121 14.97 16.56 27.77
CA GLY A 121 15.18 16.63 29.21
C GLY A 121 14.88 18.05 29.69
N ARG A 122 13.81 18.20 30.47
CA ARG A 122 13.87 18.72 31.84
C ARG A 122 12.78 18.03 32.65
#